data_AF-A0A742KFX5-F1
#
_entry.id   AF-A0A742KFX5-F1
#
_cell.length_a   1.000
_cell.length_b   1.000
_cell.length_c   1.000
_cell.angle_alpha   90.00
_cell.angle_beta   90.00
_cell.angle_gamma   90.00
#
_symmetry.space_group_name_H-M   'P 1'
#
loop_
_entity.id
_entity.type
_entity.pdbx_description
1 polymer ?
#
loop_
_entity_poly.entity_id
_entity_poly.type
_entity_poly.pdbx_seq_one_letter_code
_entity_poly.pdbx_strand_id
1 'polypeptide(L)'
;MTLNTSMLNKVSAKQISENFAKSYPDLLEGAVITKIEISGCQGSRRTDKIDLSYDGDDITDQKSVSKSEVRWIDIKALSFKSTITSRISTLCSRLCIRYSNMWILPVSSMEEFLEGAQEIEREFQAGIQNVVDNYEMHIEAEKNRSPRMSSLIDQLK
;
A
#
# COMPACT_ATOMS: atom_id res chain seq x y z
N MET A 1 19.92 28.73 34.14
CA MET A 1 21.00 27.95 33.48
C MET A 1 20.62 27.83 32.02
N THR A 2 21.13 28.73 31.18
CA THR A 2 20.74 28.83 29.76
C THR A 2 21.64 27.88 28.97
N LEU A 3 21.07 26.80 28.42
CA LEU A 3 21.80 25.90 27.54
C LEU A 3 22.18 26.68 26.28
N ASN A 4 23.47 27.01 26.17
CA ASN A 4 24.03 27.67 25.01
C ASN A 4 24.11 26.67 23.85
N THR A 5 23.08 26.67 23.01
CA THR A 5 22.96 25.79 21.83
C THR A 5 23.90 26.16 20.68
N SER A 6 24.73 27.20 20.84
CA SER A 6 25.73 27.63 19.84
C SER A 6 26.85 26.60 19.59
N MET A 7 26.95 25.57 20.44
CA MET A 7 27.87 24.42 20.30
C MET A 7 27.23 23.20 19.64
N LEU A 8 25.99 23.29 19.13
CA LEU A 8 25.45 22.25 18.24
C LEU A 8 26.23 22.32 16.92
N ASN A 9 27.28 21.50 16.84
CA ASN A 9 28.18 21.33 15.71
C ASN A 9 27.52 21.68 14.37
N LYS A 10 27.95 22.79 13.76
CA LYS A 10 27.77 23.02 12.33
C LYS A 10 28.64 22.02 11.59
N VAL A 11 28.21 20.76 11.52
CA VAL A 11 28.86 19.75 10.67
C VAL A 11 28.79 20.30 9.25
N SER A 12 29.94 20.50 8.62
CA SER A 12 29.98 21.03 7.26
C SER A 12 29.29 20.04 6.31
N ALA A 13 28.62 20.54 5.27
CA ALA A 13 27.99 19.69 4.25
C ALA A 13 28.99 18.67 3.65
N LYS A 14 30.27 19.07 3.56
CA LYS A 14 31.37 18.22 3.13
C LYS A 14 31.59 17.03 4.07
N GLN A 15 31.67 17.26 5.38
CA GLN A 15 31.80 16.18 6.37
C GLN A 15 30.58 15.24 6.38
N ILE A 16 29.36 15.77 6.19
CA ILE A 16 28.15 14.96 6.08
C ILE A 16 28.24 14.05 4.84
N SER A 17 28.63 14.62 3.70
CA SER A 17 28.80 13.89 2.44
C SER A 17 29.88 12.80 2.54
N GLU A 18 31.03 13.11 3.13
CA GLU A 18 32.14 12.17 3.29
C GLU A 18 31.79 11.02 4.23
N ASN A 19 31.09 11.31 5.34
CA ASN A 19 30.62 10.27 6.24
C ASN A 19 29.56 9.38 5.58
N PHE A 20 28.65 9.96 4.81
CA PHE A 20 27.64 9.22 4.07
C PHE A 20 28.26 8.28 3.01
N ALA A 21 29.21 8.78 2.21
CA ALA A 21 29.91 7.97 1.23
C ALA A 21 30.76 6.84 1.87
N LYS A 22 31.34 7.08 3.05
CA LYS A 22 32.04 6.03 3.82
C LYS A 22 31.09 4.96 4.36
N SER A 23 29.89 5.33 4.79
CA SER A 23 28.88 4.39 5.27
C SER A 23 28.24 3.56 4.15
N TYR A 24 28.26 4.08 2.91
CA TYR A 24 27.62 3.47 1.76
C TYR A 24 28.54 3.50 0.53
N PRO A 25 29.63 2.70 0.54
CA PRO A 25 30.62 2.69 -0.54
C PRO A 25 30.02 2.31 -1.89
N ASP A 26 28.95 1.50 -1.90
CA ASP A 26 28.27 1.05 -3.11
C ASP A 26 27.67 2.19 -3.94
N LEU A 27 27.43 3.36 -3.32
CA LEU A 27 26.97 4.56 -4.03
C LEU A 27 28.05 5.21 -4.88
N LEU A 28 29.33 4.86 -4.69
CA LEU A 28 30.44 5.37 -5.51
C LEU A 28 30.35 4.86 -6.96
N GLU A 29 29.71 3.72 -7.17
CA GLU A 29 29.45 3.15 -8.50
C GLU A 29 28.23 3.78 -9.19
N GLY A 30 27.50 4.64 -8.48
CA GLY A 30 26.31 5.34 -8.96
C GLY A 30 25.06 4.98 -8.17
N ALA A 31 24.03 5.82 -8.32
CA ALA A 31 22.77 5.69 -7.61
C ALA A 31 21.58 5.97 -8.53
N VAL A 32 20.49 5.24 -8.30
CA VAL A 32 19.21 5.42 -8.98
C VAL A 32 18.16 5.81 -7.95
N ILE A 33 17.34 6.81 -8.28
CA ILE A 33 16.16 7.17 -7.48
C ILE A 33 14.99 6.36 -8.03
N THR A 34 14.47 5.43 -7.23
CA THR A 34 13.31 4.62 -7.60
C THR A 34 12.07 5.13 -6.86
N LYS A 35 10.95 5.24 -7.58
CA LYS A 35 9.64 5.53 -7.03
C LYS A 35 8.70 4.39 -7.41
N ILE A 36 8.17 3.69 -6.41
CA ILE A 36 7.17 2.65 -6.59
C ILE A 36 5.85 3.17 -6.07
N GLU A 37 4.82 3.15 -6.90
CA GLU A 37 3.46 3.50 -6.54
C GLU A 37 2.55 2.29 -6.67
N ILE A 38 1.87 1.95 -5.59
CA ILE A 38 0.90 0.85 -5.56
C ILE A 38 -0.50 1.47 -5.51
N SER A 39 -1.14 1.54 -6.66
CA SER A 39 -2.53 1.98 -6.80
C SER A 39 -3.47 0.77 -6.89
N GLY A 40 -4.71 0.93 -6.43
CA GLY A 40 -5.69 -0.15 -6.48
C GLY A 40 -7.01 0.23 -5.82
N CYS A 41 -8.11 -0.22 -6.43
CA CYS A 41 -9.47 -0.01 -5.94
C CYS A 41 -9.71 -0.84 -4.68
N GLN A 42 -10.30 -0.22 -3.67
CA GLN A 42 -10.93 -0.94 -2.56
C GLN A 42 -12.37 -1.21 -3.02
N GLY A 43 -12.88 -2.44 -2.88
CA GLY A 43 -14.25 -2.82 -3.24
C GLY A 43 -15.29 -2.22 -2.31
N SER A 44 -15.14 -0.92 -2.03
CA SER A 44 -16.01 -0.08 -1.23
C SER A 44 -16.42 1.14 -2.05
N ARG A 45 -17.64 1.61 -1.83
CA ARG A 45 -18.18 2.81 -2.47
C ARG A 45 -18.69 3.72 -1.37
N ARG A 46 -18.24 4.97 -1.39
CA ARG A 46 -18.88 6.03 -0.62
C ARG A 46 -20.25 6.28 -1.20
N THR A 47 -21.24 6.34 -0.33
CA THR A 47 -22.61 6.62 -0.73
C THR A 47 -23.23 7.54 0.29
N ASP A 48 -23.79 8.63 -0.23
CA ASP A 48 -24.48 9.67 0.51
C ASP A 48 -25.84 9.17 1.07
N LYS A 49 -26.24 7.95 0.68
CA LYS A 49 -27.52 7.30 1.03
C LYS A 49 -27.43 6.34 2.21
N ILE A 50 -26.24 6.09 2.75
CA ILE A 50 -26.10 5.31 3.98
C ILE A 50 -26.14 6.28 5.16
N ASP A 51 -27.33 6.81 5.43
CA ASP A 51 -27.67 6.91 6.85
C ASP A 51 -27.71 5.47 7.37
N LEU A 52 -27.50 5.26 8.65
CA LEU A 52 -27.42 3.93 9.27
C LEU A 52 -28.71 3.08 9.13
N SER A 53 -29.65 3.52 8.28
CA SER A 53 -30.83 2.83 7.81
C SER A 53 -30.91 2.78 6.27
N TYR A 54 -31.39 1.67 5.72
CA TYR A 54 -31.72 1.50 4.29
C TYR A 54 -33.17 1.01 4.18
N ASP A 55 -33.98 1.67 3.36
CA ASP A 55 -35.43 1.42 3.24
C ASP A 55 -36.21 1.41 4.58
N GLY A 56 -35.70 2.12 5.60
CA GLY A 56 -36.30 2.21 6.93
C GLY A 56 -35.79 1.16 7.93
N ASP A 57 -34.99 0.19 7.48
CA ASP A 57 -34.37 -0.82 8.35
C ASP A 57 -32.99 -0.37 8.84
N ASP A 58 -32.72 -0.55 10.14
CA ASP A 58 -31.37 -0.37 10.70
C ASP A 58 -30.44 -1.47 10.18
N ILE A 59 -29.34 -1.03 9.55
CA ILE A 59 -28.32 -1.90 8.93
C ILE A 59 -26.94 -1.73 9.59
N THR A 60 -26.88 -1.09 10.76
CA THR A 60 -25.63 -0.91 11.54
C THR A 60 -24.96 -2.22 11.92
N ASP A 61 -25.74 -3.29 12.04
CA ASP A 61 -25.27 -4.63 12.39
C ASP A 61 -24.66 -5.39 11.20
N GLN A 62 -24.82 -4.88 9.96
CA GLN A 62 -24.33 -5.51 8.75
C GLN A 62 -22.82 -5.28 8.59
N LYS A 63 -22.06 -6.37 8.37
CA LYS A 63 -20.59 -6.33 8.30
C LYS A 63 -20.05 -5.60 7.06
N SER A 64 -20.87 -5.45 6.04
CA SER A 64 -20.54 -4.77 4.77
C SER A 64 -20.74 -3.25 4.86
N VAL A 65 -21.32 -2.75 5.95
CA VAL A 65 -21.66 -1.33 6.15
C VAL A 65 -20.65 -0.68 7.10
N SER A 66 -20.23 0.53 6.76
CA SER A 66 -19.51 1.44 7.65
C SER A 66 -20.20 2.81 7.63
N LYS A 67 -19.74 3.74 8.48
CA LYS A 67 -20.36 5.08 8.64
C LYS A 67 -20.58 5.87 7.35
N SER A 68 -19.85 5.58 6.27
CA SER A 68 -19.97 6.31 5.00
C SER A 68 -19.70 5.46 3.75
N GLU A 69 -19.51 4.15 3.90
CA GLU A 69 -19.12 3.26 2.80
C GLU A 69 -19.84 1.91 2.91
N VAL A 70 -20.33 1.42 1.77
CA VAL A 70 -20.76 0.03 1.57
C VAL A 70 -19.65 -0.73 0.86
N ARG A 71 -19.34 -1.92 1.37
CA ARG A 71 -18.44 -2.89 0.74
C ARG A 71 -19.23 -3.90 -0.08
N TRP A 72 -18.71 -4.20 -1.26
CA TRP A 72 -19.30 -5.09 -2.25
C TRP A 72 -18.43 -6.35 -2.39
N ILE A 73 -17.16 -6.27 -1.97
CA ILE A 73 -16.24 -7.40 -1.84
C ILE A 73 -15.55 -7.32 -0.46
N ASP A 74 -15.33 -8.48 0.17
CA ASP A 74 -14.57 -8.56 1.43
C ASP A 74 -13.17 -7.96 1.25
N ILE A 75 -12.76 -7.11 2.19
CA ILE A 75 -11.40 -6.55 2.26
C ILE A 75 -10.32 -7.64 2.30
N LYS A 76 -10.62 -8.83 2.83
CA LYS A 76 -9.71 -9.98 2.81
C LYS A 76 -9.45 -10.48 1.39
N ALA A 77 -10.47 -10.53 0.54
CA ALA A 77 -10.31 -10.91 -0.87
C ALA A 77 -9.50 -9.86 -1.64
N LEU A 78 -9.50 -8.61 -1.19
CA LEU A 78 -8.71 -7.51 -1.77
C LEU A 78 -7.41 -7.20 -1.00
N SER A 79 -7.03 -8.06 -0.04
CA SER A 79 -5.89 -7.82 0.84
C SER A 79 -4.54 -7.94 0.15
N PHE A 80 -4.49 -8.42 -1.10
CA PHE A 80 -3.27 -8.54 -1.90
C PHE A 80 -2.52 -7.21 -2.03
N LYS A 81 -3.20 -6.06 -2.07
CA LYS A 81 -2.53 -4.74 -2.05
C LYS A 81 -1.62 -4.58 -0.82
N SER A 82 -2.09 -5.00 0.36
CA SER A 82 -1.31 -4.90 1.60
C SER A 82 -0.12 -5.87 1.60
N THR A 83 -0.31 -7.08 1.09
CA THR A 83 0.75 -8.07 0.90
C THR A 83 1.83 -7.54 -0.04
N ILE A 84 1.44 -7.00 -1.19
CA ILE A 84 2.35 -6.43 -2.20
C ILE A 84 3.09 -5.20 -1.67
N THR A 85 2.40 -4.34 -0.90
CA THR A 85 3.05 -3.21 -0.22
C THR A 85 4.14 -3.66 0.74
N SER A 86 3.87 -4.71 1.53
CA SER A 86 4.86 -5.30 2.43
C SER A 86 6.04 -5.90 1.66
N ARG A 87 5.79 -6.64 0.57
CA ARG A 87 6.84 -7.24 -0.28
C ARG A 87 7.77 -6.17 -0.88
N ILE A 88 7.20 -5.10 -1.44
CA ILE A 88 7.98 -3.96 -1.96
C ILE A 88 8.79 -3.31 -0.84
N SER A 89 8.19 -3.11 0.35
CA SER A 89 8.91 -2.53 1.49
C SER A 89 10.09 -3.39 1.93
N THR A 90 9.93 -4.72 1.91
CA THR A 90 11.01 -5.67 2.20
C THR A 90 12.09 -5.62 1.13
N LEU A 91 11.73 -5.56 -0.15
CA LEU A 91 12.68 -5.45 -1.26
C LEU A 91 13.52 -4.16 -1.13
N CYS A 92 12.86 -3.01 -0.92
CA CYS A 92 13.52 -1.73 -0.70
C CYS A 92 14.40 -1.73 0.55
N SER A 93 13.95 -2.33 1.67
CA SER A 93 14.77 -2.38 2.90
C SER A 93 16.03 -3.22 2.75
N ARG A 94 16.02 -4.17 1.81
CA ARG A 94 17.14 -5.08 1.56
C ARG A 94 18.15 -4.52 0.56
N LEU A 95 17.66 -3.86 -0.49
CA LEU A 95 18.48 -3.44 -1.64
C LEU A 95 18.69 -1.92 -1.74
N CYS A 96 17.90 -1.13 -1.02
CA CYS A 96 18.00 0.32 -1.06
C CYS A 96 18.51 0.88 0.28
N ILE A 97 19.15 2.03 0.20
CA ILE A 97 19.56 2.81 1.36
C ILE A 97 18.43 3.80 1.69
N ARG A 98 17.99 3.79 2.95
CA ARG A 98 17.00 4.75 3.43
C ARG A 98 17.68 6.09 3.69
N TYR A 99 17.25 7.13 2.97
CA TYR A 99 17.68 8.51 3.23
C TYR A 99 16.46 9.40 3.46
N SER A 100 16.21 9.75 4.73
CA SER A 100 15.00 10.47 5.13
C SER A 100 13.73 9.78 4.63
N ASN A 101 12.98 10.41 3.72
CA ASN A 101 11.76 9.87 3.13
C ASN A 101 11.97 9.13 1.80
N MET A 102 13.21 8.99 1.34
CA MET A 102 13.55 8.40 0.06
C MET A 102 14.29 7.07 0.19
N TRP A 103 14.18 6.26 -0.85
CA TRP A 103 14.99 5.07 -1.07
C TRP A 103 15.99 5.36 -2.18
N ILE A 104 17.26 5.12 -1.91
CA ILE A 104 18.36 5.25 -2.88
C ILE A 104 18.80 3.85 -3.26
N LEU A 105 18.67 3.50 -4.53
CA LEU A 105 19.08 2.19 -5.06
C LEU A 105 20.52 2.29 -5.61
N PRO A 106 21.51 1.57 -5.04
CA PRO A 106 22.82 1.45 -5.64
C PRO A 106 22.75 0.77 -7.01
N VAL A 107 23.57 1.20 -7.97
CA VAL A 107 23.60 0.59 -9.32
C VAL A 107 23.96 -0.90 -9.26
N SER A 108 24.84 -1.29 -8.35
CA SER A 108 25.24 -2.69 -8.11
C SER A 108 24.09 -3.61 -7.72
N SER A 109 23.00 -3.08 -7.13
CA SER A 109 21.80 -3.84 -6.73
C SER A 109 20.65 -3.71 -7.74
N MET A 110 20.85 -3.01 -8.86
CA MET A 110 19.77 -2.67 -9.78
C MET A 110 19.15 -3.89 -10.45
N GLU A 111 19.97 -4.84 -10.93
CA GLU A 111 19.50 -6.05 -11.60
C GLU A 111 18.58 -6.87 -10.67
N GLU A 112 19.07 -7.17 -9.48
CA GLU A 112 18.32 -7.91 -8.47
C GLU A 112 17.03 -7.17 -8.04
N PHE A 113 17.08 -5.85 -7.94
CA PHE A 113 15.89 -5.05 -7.62
C PHE A 113 14.84 -5.14 -8.74
N LEU A 114 15.25 -5.08 -10.01
CA LEU A 114 14.34 -5.17 -11.15
C LEU A 114 13.70 -6.56 -11.24
N GLU A 115 14.48 -7.63 -11.04
CA GLU A 115 13.95 -9.00 -11.01
C GLU A 115 12.92 -9.18 -9.89
N GLY A 116 13.25 -8.73 -8.67
CA GLY A 116 12.34 -8.80 -7.53
C GLY A 116 11.08 -7.94 -7.74
N ALA A 117 11.20 -6.75 -8.32
CA ALA A 117 10.06 -5.90 -8.63
C ALA A 117 9.14 -6.53 -9.69
N GLN A 118 9.70 -7.18 -10.71
CA GLN A 118 8.93 -7.89 -11.74
C GLN A 118 8.23 -9.14 -11.19
N GLU A 119 8.85 -9.87 -10.25
CA GLU A 119 8.18 -10.96 -9.55
C GLU A 119 6.96 -10.45 -8.77
N ILE A 120 7.14 -9.38 -8.00
CA ILE A 120 6.05 -8.76 -7.23
C ILE A 120 4.95 -8.23 -8.15
N GLU A 121 5.29 -7.65 -9.31
CA GLU A 121 4.32 -7.22 -10.31
C GLU A 121 3.49 -8.39 -10.84
N ARG A 122 4.12 -9.52 -11.17
CA ARG A 122 3.42 -10.73 -11.63
C ARG A 122 2.48 -11.28 -10.56
N GLU A 123 2.92 -11.31 -9.30
CA GLU A 123 2.05 -11.70 -8.17
C GLU A 123 0.83 -10.78 -8.04
N PHE A 124 1.04 -9.46 -8.17
CA PHE A 124 -0.04 -8.48 -8.12
C PHE A 124 -1.04 -8.68 -9.26
N GLN A 125 -0.56 -8.88 -10.49
CA GLN A 125 -1.40 -9.17 -11.66
C GLN A 125 -2.19 -10.47 -11.49
N ALA A 126 -1.55 -11.54 -11.00
CA ALA A 126 -2.22 -12.81 -10.73
C ALA A 126 -3.30 -12.67 -9.65
N GLY A 127 -3.03 -11.88 -8.60
CA GLY A 127 -4.03 -11.57 -7.57
C GLY A 127 -5.24 -10.82 -8.12
N ILE A 128 -5.02 -9.83 -9.01
CA ILE A 128 -6.12 -9.13 -9.69
C ILE A 128 -6.90 -10.11 -10.58
N GLN A 129 -6.22 -10.89 -11.40
CA GLN A 129 -6.88 -11.83 -12.30
C GLN A 129 -7.72 -12.85 -11.52
N ASN A 130 -7.22 -13.35 -10.39
CA ASN A 130 -7.98 -14.24 -9.53
C ASN A 130 -9.28 -13.60 -9.02
N VAL A 131 -9.24 -12.33 -8.60
CA VAL A 131 -10.45 -11.61 -8.18
C VAL A 131 -11.42 -11.40 -9.34
N VAL A 132 -10.92 -11.12 -10.54
CA VAL A 132 -11.75 -10.96 -11.76
C VAL A 132 -12.42 -12.28 -12.13
N ASP A 133 -11.65 -13.37 -12.18
CA ASP A 133 -12.15 -14.70 -12.55
C ASP A 133 -13.19 -15.23 -11.55
N ASN A 134 -13.04 -14.86 -10.28
CA ASN A 134 -13.92 -15.30 -9.19
C ASN A 134 -14.85 -14.18 -8.69
N TYR A 135 -15.07 -13.15 -9.50
CA TYR A 135 -15.78 -11.95 -9.10
C TYR A 135 -17.18 -12.24 -8.56
N GLU A 136 -17.99 -13.02 -9.29
CA GLU A 136 -19.35 -13.36 -8.85
C GLU A 136 -19.36 -14.18 -7.55
N MET A 137 -18.38 -15.07 -7.36
CA MET A 137 -18.23 -15.82 -6.10
C MET A 137 -17.97 -14.86 -4.93
N HIS A 138 -17.14 -13.83 -5.13
CA HIS A 138 -16.86 -12.83 -4.10
C HIS A 138 -18.08 -11.96 -3.78
N ILE A 139 -18.86 -11.57 -4.79
CA ILE A 139 -20.12 -10.84 -4.60
C ILE A 139 -21.13 -11.68 -3.82
N GLU A 140 -21.35 -12.93 -4.22
CA GLU A 140 -22.30 -13.82 -3.54
C GLU A 140 -21.86 -14.14 -2.10
N ALA A 141 -20.55 -14.28 -1.85
CA ALA A 141 -20.04 -14.42 -0.49
C ALA A 141 -20.34 -13.19 0.38
N GLU A 142 -20.24 -11.97 -0.18
CA GLU A 142 -20.54 -10.74 0.55
C GLU A 142 -22.05 -10.55 0.78
N LYS A 143 -22.89 -10.90 -0.19
CA LYS A 143 -24.35 -10.94 -0.03
C LYS A 143 -24.78 -11.90 1.08
N ASN A 144 -24.19 -13.09 1.13
CA ASN A 144 -24.44 -14.06 2.20
C ASN A 144 -23.98 -13.55 3.58
N ARG A 145 -22.94 -12.71 3.61
CA ARG A 145 -22.42 -12.12 4.84
C ARG A 145 -23.30 -10.97 5.37
N SER A 146 -23.96 -10.24 4.47
CA SER A 146 -24.88 -9.15 4.81
C SER A 146 -26.16 -9.23 3.96
N PRO A 147 -27.07 -10.17 4.26
CA PRO A 147 -28.25 -10.45 3.41
C PRO A 147 -29.16 -9.24 3.20
N ARG A 148 -29.29 -8.37 4.21
CA ARG A 148 -30.07 -7.13 4.13
C ARG A 148 -29.49 -6.12 3.14
N MET A 149 -28.21 -6.25 2.82
CA MET A 149 -27.51 -5.40 1.87
C MET A 149 -27.48 -5.98 0.47
N SER A 150 -28.02 -7.19 0.24
CA SER A 150 -27.92 -7.88 -1.06
C SER A 150 -28.46 -7.03 -2.21
N SER A 151 -29.67 -6.48 -2.05
CA SER A 151 -30.29 -5.60 -3.05
C SER A 151 -29.50 -4.31 -3.28
N LEU A 152 -28.89 -3.73 -2.23
CA LEU A 152 -28.06 -2.53 -2.38
C LEU A 152 -26.72 -2.86 -3.05
N ILE A 153 -26.12 -4.01 -2.75
CA ILE A 153 -24.90 -4.50 -3.41
C ILE A 153 -25.16 -4.68 -4.91
N ASP A 154 -26.32 -5.23 -5.30
CA ASP A 154 -26.72 -5.35 -6.71
C ASP A 154 -26.96 -3.99 -7.39
N GLN A 155 -27.50 -3.00 -6.66
CA GLN A 155 -27.71 -1.64 -7.18
C GLN A 155 -26.43 -0.81 -7.29
N LEU A 156 -25.39 -1.13 -6.51
CA LEU A 156 -24.12 -0.41 -6.48
C LEU A 156 -23.05 -1.02 -7.40
N LYS A 157 -23.32 -2.21 -7.97
CA LYS A 157 -22.55 -2.89 -9.02
C LYS A 157 -22.35 -1.96 -10.23
#